data_AF-A0A7W7YLS6-F1
#
_entry.id   AF-A0A7W7YLS6-F1
#
_cell.length_a   1.000
_cell.length_b   1.000
_cell.length_c   1.000
_cell.angle_alpha   90.00
_cell.angle_beta   90.00
_cell.angle_gamma   90.00
#
_symmetry.space_group_name_H-M   'P 1'
#
loop_
_entity.id
_entity.type
_entity.pdbx_description
1 polymer ?
#
loop_
_entity_poly.entity_id
_entity_poly.type
_entity_poly.pdbx_seq_one_letter_code
_entity_poly.pdbx_strand_id
1 'polypeptide(L)'
;MQTTTSQAHGRQRFIETLSESDLFQQYQRAFHTLTGLPLTLRAQGDMEFVETLVTHQSVSGVVETLVPVRVGKNPVALLQTGGVRLEPANAHTFAPLANALLDDDRSAQDVRTAQVHFQHVPVMEPERYEAALALLRSFALQLGESAHRLLFAHATHEPDAVRNAKVFIHAHLAEPMTLDAVASAVNVSPFHFCKIFKRATGLTFTDFVNRARVEKAKRMLMKPAARITEVAYDVGFQSLSHFNRSFRRIASESPTEYRGRMKDGHTPCLAVA
;
A
#
# COMPACT_ATOMS: atom_id res chain seq x y z
N MET A 1 20.13 12.29 -10.65
CA MET A 1 19.64 13.12 -9.52
C MET A 1 18.15 13.49 -9.60
N GLN A 2 17.32 12.88 -10.49
CA GLN A 2 15.90 13.25 -10.64
C GLN A 2 14.89 12.30 -9.95
N THR A 3 15.36 11.20 -9.35
CA THR A 3 14.49 10.15 -8.78
C THR A 3 14.08 10.40 -7.32
N THR A 4 14.90 11.07 -6.52
CA THR A 4 14.66 11.33 -5.09
C THR A 4 13.58 12.39 -4.86
N THR A 5 13.54 13.44 -5.68
CA THR A 5 12.55 14.52 -5.56
C THR A 5 11.12 14.03 -5.81
N SER A 6 10.91 13.15 -6.80
CA SER A 6 9.59 12.61 -7.15
C SER A 6 9.00 11.73 -6.03
N GLN A 7 9.85 10.95 -5.36
CA GLN A 7 9.44 10.04 -4.29
C GLN A 7 9.05 10.79 -3.01
N ALA A 8 9.79 11.86 -2.68
CA ALA A 8 9.49 12.74 -1.54
C ALA A 8 8.15 13.47 -1.71
N HIS A 9 7.85 13.99 -2.91
CA HIS A 9 6.57 14.65 -3.21
C HIS A 9 5.38 13.68 -3.14
N GLY A 10 5.55 12.44 -3.61
CA GLY A 10 4.50 11.42 -3.53
C GLY A 10 4.19 11.02 -2.07
N ARG A 11 5.22 10.93 -1.23
CA ARG A 11 5.06 10.61 0.20
C ARG A 11 4.37 11.74 0.96
N GLN A 12 4.75 12.99 0.71
CA GLN A 12 4.14 14.16 1.34
C GLN A 12 2.64 14.25 1.01
N ARG A 13 2.28 14.13 -0.27
CA ARG A 13 0.89 14.14 -0.72
C ARG A 13 0.05 12.99 -0.14
N PHE A 14 0.67 11.83 0.07
CA PHE A 14 0.01 10.71 0.72
C PHE A 14 -0.31 11.00 2.20
N ILE A 15 0.63 11.59 2.95
CA ILE A 15 0.39 11.99 4.34
C ILE A 15 -0.72 13.04 4.43
N GLU A 16 -0.71 14.03 3.55
CA GLU A 16 -1.77 15.04 3.45
C GLU A 16 -3.14 14.38 3.24
N THR A 17 -3.24 13.49 2.25
CA THR A 17 -4.47 12.75 1.96
C THR A 17 -4.94 11.92 3.16
N LEU A 18 -4.02 11.27 3.87
CA LEU A 18 -4.35 10.47 5.06
C LEU A 18 -4.81 11.36 6.23
N SER A 19 -4.20 12.54 6.39
CA SER A 19 -4.57 13.54 7.40
C SER A 19 -5.91 14.22 7.12
N GLU A 20 -6.31 14.32 5.85
CA GLU A 20 -7.61 14.85 5.44
C GLU A 20 -8.73 13.78 5.48
N SER A 21 -8.39 12.52 5.73
CA SER A 21 -9.38 11.45 5.80
C SER A 21 -10.36 11.63 6.96
N ASP A 22 -11.63 11.33 6.74
CA ASP A 22 -12.68 11.37 7.77
C ASP A 22 -12.29 10.57 9.02
N LEU A 23 -11.63 9.43 8.81
CA LEU A 23 -11.17 8.56 9.89
C LEU A 23 -10.13 9.26 10.77
N PHE A 24 -9.11 9.88 10.18
CA PHE A 24 -8.10 10.60 10.95
C PHE A 24 -8.72 11.80 11.68
N GLN A 25 -9.56 12.58 11.00
CA GLN A 25 -10.23 13.75 11.59
C GLN A 25 -11.17 13.36 12.75
N GLN A 26 -11.81 12.18 12.66
CA GLN A 26 -12.58 11.62 13.77
C GLN A 26 -11.68 11.25 14.95
N TYR A 27 -10.57 10.56 14.71
CA TYR A 27 -9.64 10.19 15.78
C TYR A 27 -8.95 11.39 16.43
N GLN A 28 -8.54 12.38 15.63
CA GLN A 28 -7.94 13.61 16.12
C GLN A 28 -8.88 14.32 17.10
N ARG A 29 -10.17 14.45 16.74
CA ARG A 29 -11.19 15.04 17.62
C ARG A 29 -11.44 14.19 18.86
N ALA A 30 -11.56 12.87 18.72
CA ALA A 30 -11.80 11.97 19.85
C ALA A 30 -10.62 12.00 20.84
N PHE A 31 -9.39 11.94 20.34
CA PHE A 31 -8.18 12.03 21.16
C PHE A 31 -8.12 13.37 21.89
N HIS A 32 -8.26 14.49 21.18
CA HIS A 32 -8.28 15.82 21.80
C HIS A 32 -9.37 15.95 22.86
N THR A 33 -10.57 15.41 22.61
CA THR A 33 -11.67 15.43 23.60
C THR A 33 -11.32 14.62 24.85
N LEU A 34 -10.67 13.47 24.68
CA LEU A 34 -10.29 12.58 25.78
C LEU A 34 -9.11 13.11 26.60
N THR A 35 -8.12 13.73 25.95
CA THR A 35 -6.82 14.04 26.54
C THR A 35 -6.56 15.53 26.72
N GLY A 36 -7.26 16.38 25.98
CA GLY A 36 -6.93 17.81 25.83
C GLY A 36 -5.67 18.06 25.00
N LEU A 37 -5.05 17.01 24.44
CA LEU A 37 -3.80 17.11 23.69
C LEU A 37 -4.06 17.11 22.19
N PRO A 38 -3.29 17.88 21.40
CA PRO A 38 -3.33 17.75 19.95
C PRO A 38 -2.80 16.38 19.52
N LEU A 39 -3.31 15.90 18.39
CA LEU A 39 -2.80 14.73 17.69
C LEU A 39 -2.48 15.15 16.25
N THR A 40 -1.26 14.91 15.81
CA THR A 40 -0.81 15.24 14.45
C THR A 40 -0.30 14.00 13.73
N LEU A 41 -0.33 14.04 12.41
CA LEU A 41 0.20 12.97 11.55
C LEU A 41 1.35 13.57 10.73
N ARG A 42 2.53 12.96 10.79
CA ARG A 42 3.70 13.39 10.03
C ARG A 42 4.34 12.25 9.24
N ALA A 43 5.07 12.59 8.19
CA ALA A 43 5.92 11.63 7.49
C ALA A 43 7.04 11.16 8.42
N GLN A 44 7.39 9.87 8.36
CA GLN A 44 8.58 9.37 9.04
C GLN A 44 9.84 9.82 8.27
N GLY A 45 10.73 10.60 8.91
CA GLY A 45 11.97 11.03 8.27
C GLY A 45 12.95 9.88 8.00
N ASP A 46 13.85 10.04 7.04
CA ASP A 46 14.84 9.00 6.68
C ASP A 46 15.84 8.71 7.81
N MET A 47 15.99 9.63 8.77
CA MET A 47 16.88 9.50 9.94
C MET A 47 16.15 9.11 11.24
N GLU A 48 14.83 9.01 11.25
CA GLU A 48 14.02 8.77 12.45
C GLU A 48 13.15 7.52 12.23
N PHE A 49 13.77 6.35 12.37
CA PHE A 49 13.09 5.07 12.15
C PHE A 49 12.42 4.57 13.43
N VAL A 50 11.15 4.94 13.61
CA VAL A 50 10.36 4.56 14.78
C VAL A 50 9.64 3.24 14.48
N GLU A 51 10.23 2.12 14.92
CA GLU A 51 9.61 0.80 14.71
C GLU A 51 8.43 0.56 15.65
N THR A 52 8.53 0.97 16.90
CA THR A 52 7.50 0.73 17.92
C THR A 52 7.03 2.05 18.49
N LEU A 53 5.98 2.04 19.32
CA LEU A 53 5.60 3.24 20.06
C LEU A 53 6.79 3.71 20.90
N VAL A 54 7.19 4.96 20.74
CA VAL A 54 8.27 5.58 21.51
C VAL A 54 7.72 6.78 22.24
N THR A 55 8.09 6.89 23.51
CA THR A 55 7.77 8.03 24.36
C THR A 55 9.07 8.75 24.67
N HIS A 56 9.15 10.01 24.27
CA HIS A 56 10.28 10.89 24.57
C HIS A 56 9.91 11.79 25.75
N GLN A 57 10.82 11.87 26.72
CA GLN A 57 10.72 12.81 27.82
C GLN A 57 11.83 13.85 27.66
N SER A 58 11.45 15.12 27.63
CA SER A 58 12.40 16.23 27.59
C SER A 58 13.08 16.44 28.95
N VAL A 59 14.10 17.30 28.98
CA VAL A 59 14.75 17.76 30.22
C VAL A 59 13.74 18.44 31.17
N SER A 60 12.65 18.97 30.64
CA SER A 60 11.56 19.56 31.43
C SER A 60 10.51 18.54 31.90
N GLY A 61 10.74 17.24 31.72
CA GLY A 61 9.77 16.20 32.10
C GLY A 61 8.48 16.24 31.27
N VAL A 62 8.47 16.98 30.16
CA VAL A 62 7.37 16.96 29.19
C VAL A 62 7.52 15.73 28.32
N VAL A 63 6.43 15.00 28.20
CA VAL A 63 6.34 13.72 27.53
C VAL A 63 5.62 13.92 26.20
N GLU A 64 6.21 13.44 25.13
CA GLU A 64 5.59 13.31 23.81
C GLU A 64 5.70 11.87 23.32
N THR A 65 4.63 11.36 22.72
CA THR A 65 4.62 9.99 22.19
C THR A 65 4.45 9.98 20.68
N LEU A 66 5.27 9.15 20.04
CA LEU A 66 5.23 8.83 18.62
C LEU A 66 4.70 7.41 18.45
N VAL A 67 3.67 7.26 17.61
CA VAL A 67 3.07 5.95 17.30
C VAL A 67 3.16 5.70 15.78
N PRO A 68 3.85 4.64 15.34
CA PRO A 68 3.97 4.34 13.92
C PRO A 68 2.66 3.82 13.35
N VAL A 69 2.21 4.46 12.27
CA VAL A 69 1.14 3.97 11.41
C VAL A 69 1.76 3.06 10.38
N ARG A 70 1.34 1.79 10.37
CA ARG A 70 1.96 0.74 9.56
C ARG A 70 1.01 0.23 8.48
N VAL A 71 1.59 -0.06 7.32
CA VAL A 71 0.93 -0.77 6.22
C VAL A 71 1.69 -2.08 6.04
N GLY A 72 1.10 -3.18 6.49
CA GLY A 72 1.81 -4.44 6.65
C GLY A 72 2.97 -4.29 7.65
N LYS A 73 4.20 -4.57 7.21
CA LYS A 73 5.41 -4.43 8.03
C LYS A 73 6.07 -3.04 7.95
N ASN A 74 5.61 -2.18 7.06
CA ASN A 74 6.29 -0.92 6.75
C ASN A 74 5.61 0.25 7.49
N PRO A 75 6.33 1.00 8.33
CA PRO A 75 5.81 2.25 8.87
C PRO A 75 5.75 3.31 7.76
N VAL A 76 4.58 3.92 7.59
CA VAL A 76 4.33 4.90 6.52
C VAL A 76 4.19 6.32 7.05
N ALA A 77 3.76 6.47 8.30
CA ALA A 77 3.55 7.75 8.97
C ALA A 77 3.74 7.61 10.49
N LEU A 78 3.86 8.75 11.19
CA LEU A 78 3.91 8.82 12.64
C LEU A 78 2.75 9.67 13.15
N LEU A 79 1.97 9.10 14.07
CA LEU A 79 1.08 9.86 14.92
C LEU A 79 1.90 10.46 16.06
N GLN A 80 1.78 11.76 16.27
CA GLN A 80 2.48 12.48 17.34
C GLN A 80 1.46 13.15 18.26
N THR A 81 1.59 12.91 19.56
CA THR A 81 0.81 13.61 20.58
C THR A 81 1.47 14.95 20.93
N GLY A 82 0.69 15.90 21.40
CA GLY A 82 1.24 17.08 22.08
C GLY A 82 1.93 16.72 23.41
N GLY A 83 2.78 17.63 23.87
CA GLY A 83 3.48 17.51 25.15
C GLY A 83 2.54 17.52 26.35
N VAL A 84 2.74 16.57 27.26
CA VAL A 84 2.01 16.43 28.52
C VAL A 84 2.98 16.17 29.66
N ARG A 85 2.59 16.51 30.88
CA ARG A 85 3.34 16.15 32.07
C ARG A 85 2.58 15.10 32.87
N LEU A 86 3.32 14.16 33.44
CA LEU A 86 2.77 13.10 34.27
C LEU A 86 2.76 13.45 35.76
N GLU A 87 3.30 14.61 36.11
CA GLU A 87 3.29 15.17 37.45
C GLU A 87 3.11 16.71 37.42
N PRO A 88 2.50 17.31 38.46
CA PRO A 88 2.24 18.74 38.51
C PRO A 88 3.48 19.64 38.48
N ALA A 89 3.30 20.88 38.02
CA ALA A 89 4.34 21.90 38.06
C ALA A 89 4.69 22.33 39.49
N ASN A 90 5.96 22.18 39.84
CA ASN A 90 6.53 22.74 41.07
C ASN A 90 8.00 23.13 40.85
N ALA A 91 8.59 23.82 41.84
CA ALA A 91 9.97 24.30 41.77
C ALA A 91 10.98 23.17 41.54
N HIS A 92 10.77 21.99 42.14
CA HIS A 92 11.66 20.83 41.98
C HIS A 92 11.62 20.29 40.55
N THR A 93 10.42 20.14 39.96
CA THR A 93 10.25 19.66 38.57
C THR A 93 10.74 20.67 37.53
N PHE A 94 10.80 21.96 37.86
CA PHE A 94 11.32 22.99 36.97
C PHE A 94 12.84 23.16 37.05
N ALA A 95 13.45 22.80 38.18
CA ALA A 95 14.88 23.02 38.42
C ALA A 95 15.82 22.44 37.33
N PRO A 96 15.59 21.22 36.78
CA PRO A 96 16.44 20.70 35.71
C PRO A 96 16.41 21.56 34.44
N LEU A 97 15.23 22.06 34.06
CA LEU A 97 15.09 22.96 32.91
C LEU A 97 15.73 24.33 33.18
N ALA A 98 15.55 24.87 34.39
CA ALA A 98 16.17 26.13 34.78
C ALA A 98 17.71 26.05 34.72
N ASN A 99 18.28 24.96 35.25
CA ASN A 99 19.73 24.73 35.22
C ASN A 99 20.24 24.60 33.79
N ALA A 100 19.59 23.79 32.94
CA ALA A 100 20.00 23.64 31.55
C ALA A 100 19.97 24.98 30.78
N LEU A 101 18.98 25.84 31.04
CA LEU A 101 18.93 27.17 30.41
C LEU A 101 20.04 28.09 30.92
N LEU A 102 20.38 28.02 32.20
CA LEU A 102 21.49 28.80 32.77
C LEU A 102 22.85 28.31 32.27
N ASP A 103 23.03 26.99 32.10
CA ASP A 103 24.24 26.38 31.54
C ASP A 103 24.46 26.77 30.06
N ASP A 104 23.39 27.06 29.33
CA ASP A 104 23.40 27.60 27.96
C ASP A 104 23.53 29.15 27.90
N ASP A 105 23.95 29.81 28.99
CA ASP A 105 24.11 31.27 29.12
C ASP A 105 22.84 32.09 28.79
N ARG A 106 21.64 31.52 29.01
CA ARG A 106 20.37 32.21 28.71
C ARG A 106 20.03 33.26 29.75
N SER A 107 19.30 34.29 29.33
CA SER A 107 18.95 35.42 30.20
C SER A 107 17.92 35.03 31.28
N ALA A 108 17.87 35.78 32.39
CA ALA A 108 16.83 35.59 33.40
C ALA A 108 15.40 35.80 32.84
N GLN A 109 15.25 36.54 31.74
CA GLN A 109 13.96 36.68 31.04
C GLN A 109 13.60 35.42 30.26
N ASP A 110 14.56 34.75 29.62
CA ASP A 110 14.35 33.44 28.98
C ASP A 110 13.89 32.41 30.01
N VAL A 111 14.54 32.33 31.16
CA VAL A 111 14.17 31.38 32.24
C VAL A 111 12.76 31.66 32.76
N ARG A 112 12.39 32.93 32.99
CA ARG A 112 11.02 33.30 33.38
C ARG A 112 9.99 32.94 32.31
N THR A 113 10.31 33.16 31.05
CA THR A 113 9.42 32.81 29.92
C THR A 113 9.24 31.29 29.86
N ALA A 114 10.32 30.52 30.00
CA ALA A 114 10.28 29.06 30.07
C ALA A 114 9.47 28.56 31.27
N GLN A 115 9.57 29.22 32.43
CA GLN A 115 8.76 28.91 33.62
C GLN A 115 7.26 29.09 33.36
N VAL A 116 6.88 30.20 32.72
CA VAL A 116 5.49 30.44 32.33
C VAL A 116 5.00 29.35 31.39
N HIS A 117 5.76 29.02 30.34
CA HIS A 117 5.39 27.92 29.43
C HIS A 117 5.26 26.58 30.16
N PHE A 118 6.23 26.26 31.02
CA PHE A 118 6.27 25.02 31.82
C PHE A 118 5.03 24.84 32.73
N GLN A 119 4.49 25.93 33.27
CA GLN A 119 3.30 25.93 34.11
C GLN A 119 2.00 25.69 33.32
N HIS A 120 1.98 26.01 32.03
CA HIS A 120 0.79 25.86 31.17
C HIS A 120 0.75 24.53 30.41
N VAL A 121 1.81 23.71 30.48
CA VAL A 121 1.78 22.37 29.89
C VAL A 121 0.72 21.53 30.60
N PRO A 122 -0.20 20.86 29.87
CA PRO A 122 -1.22 20.02 30.47
C PRO A 122 -0.62 18.92 31.36
N VAL A 123 -1.30 18.64 32.48
CA VAL A 123 -0.93 17.55 33.40
C VAL A 123 -1.95 16.43 33.27
N MET A 124 -1.47 15.19 33.23
CA MET A 124 -2.30 14.00 33.14
C MET A 124 -1.78 12.91 34.06
N GLU A 125 -2.68 12.25 34.79
CA GLU A 125 -2.32 11.09 35.61
C GLU A 125 -1.71 9.97 34.75
N PRO A 126 -0.66 9.27 35.23
CA PRO A 126 0.03 8.22 34.48
C PRO A 126 -0.91 7.15 33.91
N GLU A 127 -1.87 6.66 34.70
CA GLU A 127 -2.79 5.60 34.28
C GLU A 127 -3.73 6.08 33.16
N ARG A 128 -4.16 7.35 33.22
CA ARG A 128 -4.97 7.96 32.16
C ARG A 128 -4.16 8.11 30.88
N TYR A 129 -2.88 8.47 31.01
CA TYR A 129 -1.98 8.56 29.87
C TYR A 129 -1.75 7.18 29.23
N GLU A 130 -1.48 6.15 30.02
CA GLU A 130 -1.34 4.78 29.53
C GLU A 130 -2.59 4.28 28.81
N ALA A 131 -3.78 4.54 29.36
CA ALA A 131 -5.05 4.21 28.71
C ALA A 131 -5.22 4.95 27.36
N ALA A 132 -4.84 6.23 27.30
CA ALA A 132 -4.86 7.00 26.06
C ALA A 132 -3.89 6.42 25.01
N LEU A 133 -2.69 5.99 25.43
CA LEU A 133 -1.73 5.33 24.54
C LEU A 133 -2.21 3.98 24.02
N ALA A 134 -2.91 3.20 24.83
CA ALA A 134 -3.51 1.94 24.39
C ALA A 134 -4.53 2.17 23.26
N LEU A 135 -5.42 3.15 23.43
CA LEU A 135 -6.38 3.55 22.38
C LEU A 135 -5.66 4.07 21.13
N LEU A 136 -4.62 4.88 21.31
CA LEU A 136 -3.85 5.43 20.20
C LEU A 136 -3.15 4.34 19.37
N ARG A 137 -2.68 3.25 20.00
CA ARG A 137 -2.16 2.07 19.28
C ARG A 137 -3.24 1.41 18.42
N SER A 138 -4.44 1.23 18.94
CA SER A 138 -5.59 0.71 18.16
C SER A 138 -5.94 1.62 16.99
N PHE A 139 -5.90 2.94 17.20
CA PHE A 139 -6.16 3.92 16.14
C PHE A 139 -5.08 3.88 15.05
N ALA A 140 -3.80 3.74 15.43
CA ALA A 140 -2.71 3.60 14.49
C ALA A 140 -2.87 2.36 13.59
N LEU A 141 -3.38 1.25 14.14
CA LEU A 141 -3.69 0.04 13.37
C LEU A 141 -4.82 0.28 12.36
N GLN A 142 -5.96 0.85 12.79
CA GLN A 142 -7.10 1.10 11.91
C GLN A 142 -6.79 2.16 10.84
N LEU A 143 -5.97 3.16 11.19
CA LEU A 143 -5.45 4.12 10.23
C LEU A 143 -4.48 3.46 9.25
N GLY A 144 -3.68 2.49 9.70
CA GLY A 144 -2.81 1.67 8.86
C GLY A 144 -3.57 0.82 7.83
N GLU A 145 -4.70 0.21 8.22
CA GLU A 145 -5.58 -0.51 7.29
C GLU A 145 -6.25 0.43 6.28
N SER A 146 -6.60 1.64 6.71
CA SER A 146 -7.20 2.64 5.83
C SER A 146 -6.15 3.25 4.88
N ALA A 147 -4.93 3.45 5.36
CA ALA A 147 -3.76 3.76 4.55
C ALA A 147 -3.45 2.66 3.53
N HIS A 148 -3.54 1.38 3.93
CA HIS A 148 -3.47 0.25 3.00
C HIS A 148 -4.57 0.38 1.95
N ARG A 149 -5.82 0.63 2.32
CA ARG A 149 -6.88 0.86 1.33
C ARG A 149 -6.62 2.04 0.40
N LEU A 150 -6.02 3.15 0.86
CA LEU A 150 -5.70 4.30 0.00
C LEU A 150 -4.52 4.02 -0.94
N LEU A 151 -3.43 3.47 -0.41
CA LEU A 151 -2.25 3.07 -1.20
C LEU A 151 -2.60 2.00 -2.23
N PHE A 152 -3.41 1.03 -1.81
CA PHE A 152 -3.82 -0.08 -2.66
C PHE A 152 -5.03 0.25 -3.52
N ALA A 153 -5.90 1.21 -3.19
CA ALA A 153 -6.87 1.76 -4.13
C ALA A 153 -6.17 2.42 -5.32
N HIS A 154 -4.94 2.90 -5.17
CA HIS A 154 -4.14 3.39 -6.30
C HIS A 154 -3.24 2.29 -6.94
N ALA A 155 -2.92 1.22 -6.22
CA ALA A 155 -2.16 0.08 -6.75
C ALA A 155 -3.03 -1.03 -7.38
N THR A 156 -4.33 -1.08 -7.10
CA THR A 156 -5.27 -2.10 -7.62
C THR A 156 -6.17 -1.59 -8.74
N HIS A 157 -6.14 -0.31 -9.09
CA HIS A 157 -6.64 0.09 -10.40
C HIS A 157 -5.59 -0.29 -11.43
N GLU A 158 -5.62 -1.57 -11.81
CA GLU A 158 -5.44 -1.89 -13.22
C GLU A 158 -6.13 -0.76 -14.02
N PRO A 159 -5.39 0.01 -14.82
CA PRO A 159 -5.95 1.18 -15.50
C PRO A 159 -7.25 0.78 -16.18
N ASP A 160 -8.29 1.62 -16.16
CA ASP A 160 -9.59 1.26 -16.74
C ASP A 160 -9.45 0.74 -18.17
N ALA A 161 -8.51 1.32 -18.93
CA ALA A 161 -8.11 0.85 -20.25
C ALA A 161 -7.62 -0.62 -20.28
N VAL A 162 -6.80 -1.04 -19.30
CA VAL A 162 -6.30 -2.42 -19.19
C VAL A 162 -7.42 -3.37 -18.73
N ARG A 163 -8.25 -2.95 -17.76
CA ARG A 163 -9.40 -3.76 -17.30
C ARG A 163 -10.39 -4.01 -18.44
N ASN A 164 -10.77 -2.94 -19.14
CA ASN A 164 -11.67 -3.01 -20.29
C ASN A 164 -11.05 -3.82 -21.43
N ALA A 165 -9.73 -3.71 -21.63
CA ALA A 165 -9.04 -4.52 -22.63
C ALA A 165 -9.07 -6.01 -22.29
N LYS A 166 -8.92 -6.41 -21.03
CA LYS A 166 -9.07 -7.82 -20.63
C LYS A 166 -10.47 -8.35 -20.91
N VAL A 167 -11.51 -7.57 -20.59
CA VAL A 167 -12.91 -7.95 -20.89
C VAL A 167 -13.09 -8.12 -22.40
N PHE A 168 -12.61 -7.16 -23.20
CA PHE A 168 -12.65 -7.23 -24.65
C PHE A 168 -11.92 -8.46 -25.20
N ILE A 169 -10.69 -8.70 -24.73
CA ILE A 169 -9.87 -9.86 -25.13
C ILE A 169 -10.60 -11.17 -24.85
N HIS A 170 -11.17 -11.33 -23.65
CA HIS A 170 -11.85 -12.56 -23.26
C HIS A 170 -13.13 -12.80 -24.07
N ALA A 171 -13.87 -11.75 -24.42
CA ALA A 171 -15.06 -11.83 -25.27
C ALA A 171 -14.72 -12.25 -26.71
N HIS A 172 -13.57 -11.83 -27.25
CA HIS A 172 -13.21 -12.01 -28.67
C HIS A 172 -12.05 -13.00 -28.91
N LEU A 173 -11.77 -13.92 -27.98
CA LEU A 173 -10.62 -14.82 -28.10
C LEU A 173 -10.57 -15.64 -29.40
N ALA A 174 -11.74 -16.03 -29.93
CA ALA A 174 -11.86 -16.85 -31.14
C ALA A 174 -11.58 -16.07 -32.44
N GLU A 175 -11.64 -14.74 -32.40
CA GLU A 175 -11.52 -13.88 -33.56
C GLU A 175 -10.07 -13.43 -33.79
N PRO A 176 -9.68 -13.08 -35.02
CA PRO A 176 -8.44 -12.38 -35.28
C PRO A 176 -8.43 -11.04 -34.54
N MET A 177 -7.48 -10.87 -33.61
CA MET A 177 -7.41 -9.69 -32.75
C MET A 177 -6.07 -8.98 -32.96
N THR A 178 -6.15 -7.71 -33.36
CA THR A 178 -4.97 -6.86 -33.55
C THR A 178 -4.78 -5.93 -32.36
N LEU A 179 -3.54 -5.48 -32.17
CA LEU A 179 -3.21 -4.49 -31.14
C LEU A 179 -4.01 -3.20 -31.32
N ASP A 180 -4.11 -2.72 -32.56
CA ASP A 180 -4.83 -1.49 -32.90
C ASP A 180 -6.32 -1.57 -32.59
N ALA A 181 -6.95 -2.72 -32.82
CA ALA A 181 -8.37 -2.93 -32.50
C ALA A 181 -8.63 -2.80 -30.99
N VAL A 182 -7.80 -3.43 -30.16
CA VAL A 182 -7.95 -3.39 -28.69
C VAL A 182 -7.61 -2.01 -28.14
N ALA A 183 -6.55 -1.38 -28.64
CA ALA A 183 -6.15 -0.03 -28.25
C ALA A 183 -7.26 0.99 -28.58
N SER A 184 -7.89 0.86 -29.77
CA SER A 184 -9.02 1.69 -30.18
C SER A 184 -10.25 1.44 -29.31
N ALA A 185 -10.57 0.18 -29.00
CA ALA A 185 -11.70 -0.18 -28.15
C ALA A 185 -11.61 0.39 -26.72
N VAL A 186 -10.40 0.71 -26.25
CA VAL A 186 -10.15 1.27 -24.92
C VAL A 186 -9.63 2.72 -24.95
N ASN A 187 -9.79 3.40 -26.09
CA ASN A 187 -9.50 4.82 -26.30
C ASN A 187 -8.06 5.25 -25.94
N VAL A 188 -7.07 4.44 -26.32
CA VAL A 188 -5.65 4.75 -26.10
C VAL A 188 -4.82 4.47 -27.35
N SER A 189 -3.65 5.13 -27.48
CA SER A 189 -2.74 4.80 -28.58
C SER A 189 -2.10 3.41 -28.38
N PRO A 190 -1.76 2.68 -29.45
CA PRO A 190 -1.14 1.35 -29.36
C PRO A 190 0.15 1.33 -28.52
N PHE A 191 0.98 2.36 -28.65
CA PHE A 191 2.22 2.50 -27.89
C PHE A 191 1.93 2.68 -26.39
N HIS A 192 0.98 3.57 -26.05
CA HIS A 192 0.59 3.78 -24.66
C HIS A 192 -0.03 2.52 -24.07
N PHE A 193 -0.90 1.84 -24.82
CA PHE A 193 -1.52 0.57 -24.43
C PHE A 193 -0.48 -0.49 -24.07
N CYS A 194 0.50 -0.76 -24.95
CA CYS A 194 1.56 -1.73 -24.68
C CYS A 194 2.30 -1.43 -23.36
N LYS A 195 2.62 -0.15 -23.13
CA LYS A 195 3.33 0.28 -21.92
C LYS A 195 2.49 0.05 -20.66
N ILE A 196 1.23 0.49 -20.65
CA ILE A 196 0.37 0.35 -19.47
C ILE A 196 -0.06 -1.09 -19.24
N PHE A 197 -0.31 -1.86 -20.30
CA PHE A 197 -0.75 -3.26 -20.25
C PHE A 197 0.37 -4.17 -19.74
N LYS A 198 1.60 -4.01 -20.23
CA LYS A 198 2.75 -4.78 -19.74
C LYS A 198 3.10 -4.44 -18.29
N ARG A 199 2.99 -3.16 -17.91
CA ARG A 199 3.20 -2.73 -16.52
C ARG A 199 2.15 -3.31 -15.58
N ALA A 200 0.89 -3.38 -16.00
CA ALA A 200 -0.21 -3.87 -15.18
C ALA A 200 -0.29 -5.41 -15.11
N THR A 201 0.02 -6.12 -16.21
CA THR A 201 -0.16 -7.57 -16.30
C THR A 201 1.15 -8.37 -16.22
N GLY A 202 2.30 -7.72 -16.32
CA GLY A 202 3.61 -8.36 -16.46
C GLY A 202 3.85 -9.03 -17.82
N LEU A 203 2.86 -9.04 -18.71
CA LEU A 203 2.88 -9.75 -19.99
C LEU A 203 2.74 -8.79 -21.17
N THR A 204 3.29 -9.18 -22.32
CA THR A 204 2.94 -8.49 -23.56
C THR A 204 1.49 -8.80 -23.93
N PHE A 205 0.85 -7.93 -24.72
CA PHE A 205 -0.49 -8.16 -25.23
C PHE A 205 -0.62 -9.53 -25.92
N THR A 206 0.32 -9.84 -26.82
CA THR A 206 0.35 -11.11 -27.56
C THR A 206 0.51 -12.31 -26.64
N ASP A 207 1.37 -12.22 -25.62
CA ASP A 207 1.54 -13.30 -24.63
C ASP A 207 0.28 -13.51 -23.79
N PHE A 208 -0.38 -12.42 -23.38
CA PHE A 208 -1.61 -12.49 -22.63
C PHE A 208 -2.73 -13.18 -23.43
N VAL A 209 -2.91 -12.79 -24.70
CA VAL A 209 -3.89 -13.41 -25.61
C VAL A 209 -3.57 -14.89 -25.81
N ASN A 210 -2.33 -15.24 -26.13
CA ASN A 210 -1.93 -16.63 -26.34
C ASN A 210 -2.15 -17.48 -25.07
N ARG A 211 -1.85 -16.93 -23.88
CA ARG A 211 -2.11 -17.61 -22.60
C ARG A 211 -3.61 -17.84 -22.39
N ALA A 212 -4.44 -16.82 -22.59
CA ALA A 212 -5.89 -16.95 -22.47
C ALA A 212 -6.47 -18.00 -23.45
N ARG A 213 -5.97 -18.04 -24.70
CA ARG A 213 -6.36 -19.04 -25.70
C ARG A 213 -5.95 -20.45 -25.31
N VAL A 214 -4.73 -20.64 -24.79
CA VAL A 214 -4.26 -21.96 -24.30
C VAL A 214 -5.09 -22.42 -23.10
N GLU A 215 -5.43 -21.55 -22.16
CA GLU A 215 -6.30 -21.91 -21.03
C GLU A 215 -7.73 -22.26 -21.48
N LYS A 216 -8.25 -21.62 -22.52
CA LYS A 216 -9.51 -22.04 -23.16
C LYS A 216 -9.36 -23.40 -23.86
N ALA A 217 -8.25 -23.63 -24.56
CA ALA A 217 -7.97 -24.88 -25.27
C ALA A 217 -7.86 -26.07 -24.30
N LYS A 218 -7.16 -25.90 -23.17
CA LYS A 218 -7.08 -26.91 -22.09
C LYS A 218 -8.47 -27.37 -21.67
N ARG A 219 -9.39 -26.41 -21.46
CA ARG A 219 -10.78 -26.72 -21.11
C ARG A 219 -11.54 -27.46 -22.21
N MET A 220 -11.32 -27.12 -23.47
CA MET A 220 -11.95 -27.80 -24.60
C MET A 220 -11.40 -29.22 -24.83
N LEU A 221 -10.10 -29.43 -24.60
CA LEU A 221 -9.44 -30.72 -24.74
C LEU A 221 -9.85 -31.75 -23.68
N MET A 222 -10.50 -31.33 -22.59
CA MET A 222 -11.14 -32.24 -21.63
C MET A 222 -12.33 -33.00 -22.24
N LYS A 223 -12.93 -32.51 -23.34
CA LYS A 223 -14.03 -33.19 -24.01
C LYS A 223 -13.49 -34.34 -24.88
N PRO A 224 -13.92 -35.60 -24.68
CA PRO A 224 -13.35 -36.77 -25.37
C PRO A 224 -13.43 -36.71 -26.91
N ALA A 225 -14.45 -36.03 -27.45
CA ALA A 225 -14.71 -35.92 -28.88
C ALA A 225 -13.98 -34.74 -29.57
N ALA A 226 -13.32 -33.85 -28.82
CA ALA A 226 -12.69 -32.67 -29.40
C ALA A 226 -11.43 -33.02 -30.21
N ARG A 227 -11.40 -32.63 -31.49
CA ARG A 227 -10.18 -32.73 -32.31
C ARG A 227 -9.24 -31.58 -31.99
N ILE A 228 -7.95 -31.87 -31.82
CA ILE A 228 -6.93 -30.86 -31.47
C ILE A 228 -6.86 -29.74 -32.52
N THR A 229 -7.01 -30.09 -33.80
CA THR A 229 -7.03 -29.14 -34.91
C THR A 229 -8.21 -28.19 -34.82
N GLU A 230 -9.42 -28.71 -34.57
CA GLU A 230 -10.64 -27.90 -34.40
C GLU A 230 -10.50 -26.99 -33.19
N VAL A 231 -10.03 -27.51 -32.04
CA VAL A 231 -9.79 -26.70 -30.84
C VAL A 231 -8.80 -25.56 -31.10
N ALA A 232 -7.74 -25.80 -31.86
CA ALA A 232 -6.77 -24.75 -32.18
C ALA A 232 -7.40 -23.58 -32.93
N TYR A 233 -8.25 -23.86 -33.93
CA TYR A 233 -8.96 -22.83 -34.69
C TYR A 233 -10.09 -22.19 -33.86
N ASP A 234 -10.84 -22.96 -33.08
CA ASP A 234 -11.95 -22.46 -32.25
C ASP A 234 -11.52 -21.49 -31.13
N VAL A 235 -10.28 -21.64 -30.64
CA VAL A 235 -9.71 -20.69 -29.68
C VAL A 235 -8.99 -19.52 -30.37
N GLY A 236 -8.99 -19.45 -31.70
CA GLY A 236 -8.52 -18.30 -32.48
C GLY A 236 -7.07 -18.36 -32.96
N PHE A 237 -6.42 -19.52 -32.99
CA PHE A 237 -5.11 -19.65 -33.66
C PHE A 237 -5.29 -19.76 -35.18
N GLN A 238 -4.46 -19.04 -35.94
CA GLN A 238 -4.46 -19.06 -37.40
C GLN A 238 -3.68 -20.24 -38.00
N SER A 239 -2.86 -20.92 -37.19
CA SER A 239 -2.13 -22.12 -37.64
C SER A 239 -1.87 -23.08 -36.49
N LEU A 240 -1.91 -24.38 -36.82
CA LEU A 240 -1.62 -25.46 -35.88
C LEU A 240 -0.18 -25.37 -35.34
N SER A 241 0.78 -24.96 -36.17
CA SER A 241 2.18 -24.79 -35.77
C SER A 241 2.35 -23.71 -34.70
N HIS A 242 1.65 -22.58 -34.81
CA HIS A 242 1.69 -21.53 -33.79
C HIS A 242 0.99 -21.96 -32.49
N PHE A 243 -0.12 -22.69 -32.61
CA PHE A 243 -0.82 -23.29 -31.48
C PHE A 243 0.08 -24.27 -30.71
N ASN A 244 0.69 -25.24 -31.38
CA ASN A 244 1.53 -26.25 -30.74
C ASN A 244 2.72 -25.63 -29.98
N ARG A 245 3.39 -24.64 -30.59
CA ARG A 245 4.49 -23.91 -29.93
C ARG A 245 4.01 -23.15 -28.69
N SER A 246 2.88 -22.42 -28.82
CA SER A 246 2.32 -21.65 -27.70
C SER A 246 1.84 -22.55 -26.56
N PHE A 247 1.15 -23.64 -26.90
CA PHE A 247 0.66 -24.60 -25.92
C PHE A 247 1.82 -25.24 -25.15
N ARG A 248 2.85 -25.74 -25.85
CA ARG A 248 4.02 -26.33 -25.20
C ARG A 248 4.78 -25.34 -24.32
N ARG A 249 4.89 -24.07 -24.73
CA ARG A 249 5.52 -23.02 -23.94
C ARG A 249 4.73 -22.68 -22.67
N ILE A 250 3.41 -22.68 -22.72
CA ILE A 250 2.53 -22.24 -21.63
C ILE A 250 2.13 -23.39 -20.70
N ALA A 251 1.97 -24.59 -21.23
CA ALA A 251 1.54 -25.79 -20.49
C ALA A 251 2.70 -26.76 -20.20
N SER A 252 3.90 -26.51 -20.71
CA SER A 252 5.09 -27.38 -20.60
C SER A 252 4.97 -28.77 -21.26
N GLU A 253 3.84 -29.06 -21.93
CA GLU A 253 3.57 -30.31 -22.64
C GLU A 253 2.79 -30.01 -23.93
N SER A 254 2.77 -30.95 -24.88
CA SER A 254 1.99 -30.81 -26.12
C SER A 254 0.48 -30.99 -25.88
N PRO A 255 -0.39 -30.47 -26.77
CA PRO A 255 -1.83 -30.68 -26.66
C PRO A 255 -2.24 -32.17 -26.63
N THR A 256 -1.50 -33.02 -27.35
CA THR A 256 -1.73 -34.47 -27.39
C THR A 256 -1.38 -35.12 -26.06
N GLU A 257 -0.22 -34.77 -25.49
CA GLU A 257 0.22 -35.26 -24.18
C GLU A 257 -0.73 -34.79 -23.07
N TYR A 258 -1.11 -33.51 -23.07
CA TYR A 258 -2.11 -32.95 -22.13
C TYR A 258 -3.42 -33.76 -22.17
N ARG A 259 -3.92 -34.07 -23.37
CA ARG A 259 -5.15 -34.83 -23.55
C ARG A 259 -5.01 -36.28 -23.09
N GLY A 260 -3.87 -36.92 -23.34
CA GLY A 260 -3.57 -38.27 -22.83
C GLY A 260 -3.59 -38.29 -21.30
N ARG A 261 -2.86 -37.37 -20.68
CA ARG A 261 -2.79 -37.22 -19.22
C ARG A 261 -4.15 -37.01 -18.56
N MET A 262 -5.02 -36.22 -19.17
CA MET A 262 -6.39 -35.99 -18.66
C MET A 262 -7.32 -37.19 -18.86
N LYS A 263 -7.06 -38.07 -19.84
CA LYS A 263 -7.81 -39.33 -20.02
C LYS A 263 -7.38 -40.40 -19.00
N ASP A 264 -6.12 -40.39 -18.60
CA ASP A 264 -5.54 -41.40 -17.69
C ASP A 264 -5.80 -41.10 -16.19
N GLY A 265 -6.63 -40.10 -15.86
CA GLY A 265 -7.12 -39.83 -14.51
C GLY A 265 -6.09 -39.32 -13.49
N HIS A 266 -4.84 -39.07 -13.89
CA HIS A 266 -3.80 -38.58 -12.99
C HIS A 266 -3.80 -37.04 -12.95
N THR A 267 -4.50 -36.48 -11.97
CA THR A 267 -4.41 -35.05 -11.64
C THR A 267 -3.09 -34.82 -10.90
N PRO A 268 -2.10 -34.12 -11.47
CA PRO A 268 -0.90 -33.78 -10.72
C PRO A 268 -1.27 -32.70 -9.70
N CYS A 269 -0.98 -32.98 -8.44
CA CYS A 269 -1.03 -32.00 -7.36
C CYS A 269 -0.17 -30.79 -7.76
N LEU A 270 -0.77 -29.60 -7.83
CA LEU A 270 -0.09 -28.35 -8.17
C LEU A 270 0.99 -28.05 -7.12
N ALA A 271 2.25 -28.30 -7.45
CA ALA A 271 3.39 -27.74 -6.73
C ALA A 271 3.51 -26.26 -7.11
N VAL A 272 3.14 -25.39 -6.17
CA VAL A 272 3.42 -23.96 -6.23
C VAL A 272 4.84 -23.75 -5.71
N ALA A 273 5.69 -23.12 -6.52
CA ALA A 273 6.95 -22.53 -6.12
C ALA A 273 6.88 -21.02 -6.37
#